data_AF-A0AA37QTU1-F1
#
_entry.id   AF-A0AA37QTU1-F1
#
_cell.length_a   1.000
_cell.length_b   1.000
_cell.length_c   1.000
_cell.angle_alpha   90.00
_cell.angle_beta   90.00
_cell.angle_gamma   90.00
#
_symmetry.space_group_name_H-M   'P 1'
#
loop_
_entity.id
_entity.type
_entity.pdbx_description
1 polymer ?
#
loop_
_entity_poly.entity_id
_entity_poly.type
_entity_poly.pdbx_seq_one_letter_code
_entity_poly.pdbx_strand_id
1 'polypeptide(L)' 'MKISSLTCPHCHAAYEIAESTSAVGAPGRADCGICGTPLAAWSEPKLRAFRLVVPPEHKYPRVPAPAPLA' A
#
# COMPACT_ATOMS: atom_id res chain seq x y z
N MET A 1 -6.35 0.28 -15.82
CA MET A 1 -5.81 0.40 -14.45
C MET A 1 -4.39 0.92 -14.53
N LYS A 2 -4.02 1.87 -13.68
CA LYS A 2 -2.65 2.39 -13.54
C LYS A 2 -2.14 2.06 -12.15
N ILE A 3 -0.95 1.47 -12.05
CA ILE A 3 -0.28 1.18 -10.78
C ILE A 3 0.92 2.11 -10.63
N SER A 4 1.12 2.67 -9.45
CA SER A 4 2.28 3.48 -9.10
C SER A 4 2.69 3.23 -7.65
N SER A 5 3.93 3.58 -7.29
CA SER A 5 4.42 3.52 -5.91
C SER A 5 4.44 4.90 -5.27
N LEU A 6 4.32 4.94 -3.95
CA LEU A 6 4.44 6.14 -3.13
C LEU A 6 5.05 5.78 -1.78
N THR A 7 5.90 6.66 -1.25
CA THR A 7 6.50 6.50 0.07
C THR A 7 6.01 7.62 0.97
N CYS A 8 5.60 7.28 2.20
CA CYS A 8 5.24 8.28 3.20
C CYS A 8 6.44 9.19 3.48
N PRO A 9 6.30 10.54 3.38
CA PRO A 9 7.43 11.44 3.59
C PRO A 9 7.88 11.53 5.06
N HIS A 10 7.06 11.05 6.00
CA HIS A 10 7.35 11.14 7.44
C HIS A 10 7.96 9.84 8.01
N CYS A 11 7.31 8.69 7.82
CA CYS A 11 7.76 7.42 8.39
C CYS A 11 8.38 6.45 7.36
N HIS A 12 8.49 6.88 6.09
CA HIS A 12 9.04 6.08 5.00
C HIS A 12 8.31 4.77 4.69
N ALA A 13 7.10 4.58 5.22
CA ALA A 13 6.23 3.47 4.84
C ALA A 13 5.96 3.47 3.33
N ALA A 14 6.17 2.33 2.68
CA ALA A 14 6.00 2.17 1.24
C ALA A 14 4.55 1.75 0.90
N TYR A 15 4.00 2.32 -0.16
CA TYR A 15 2.66 2.03 -0.66
C TYR A 15 2.68 1.76 -2.15
N GLU A 16 1.80 0.85 -2.58
CA GLU A 16 1.36 0.73 -3.97
C GLU A 16 -0.03 1.32 -4.13
N ILE A 17 -0.22 2.07 -5.20
CA ILE A 17 -1.46 2.76 -5.52
C ILE A 17 -2.00 2.17 -6.81
N ALA A 18 -3.24 1.68 -6.75
CA ALA A 18 -3.99 1.25 -7.91
C ALA A 18 -5.05 2.30 -8.25
N GLU A 19 -4.94 2.94 -9.42
CA GLU A 19 -5.95 3.86 -9.96
C GLU A 19 -6.76 3.16 -11.05
N SER A 20 -8.10 3.18 -10.91
CA SER A 20 -8.99 2.71 -11.97
C SER A 20 -9.06 3.73 -13.10
N THR A 21 -9.01 3.24 -14.34
CA THR A 21 -9.10 4.08 -15.54
C THR A 21 -10.52 4.11 -16.13
N SER A 22 -11.40 3.22 -15.67
CA SER A 22 -12.77 3.05 -16.19
C SER A 22 -13.85 3.19 -15.13
N ALA A 23 -13.52 2.99 -13.85
CA ALA A 23 -14.47 3.15 -12.76
C ALA A 23 -14.49 4.59 -12.25
N VAL A 24 -15.68 5.15 -12.11
CA VAL A 24 -15.91 6.45 -11.46
C VAL A 24 -15.76 6.27 -9.96
N GLY A 25 -14.93 7.10 -9.33
CA GLY A 25 -14.78 7.17 -7.89
C GLY A 25 -15.35 8.47 -7.33
N ALA A 26 -14.78 8.93 -6.23
CA ALA A 26 -15.10 10.21 -5.61
C ALA A 26 -13.80 10.97 -5.31
N PRO A 27 -13.87 12.31 -5.18
CA PRO A 27 -12.80 13.08 -4.57
C PRO A 27 -12.48 12.51 -3.19
N GLY A 28 -11.22 12.57 -2.78
CA GLY A 28 -10.82 11.94 -1.53
C GLY A 28 -9.41 12.28 -1.09
N ARG A 29 -9.06 11.74 0.08
CA ARG A 29 -7.70 11.74 0.58
C ARG A 29 -7.34 10.36 1.11
N ALA A 30 -6.06 10.08 1.13
CA ALA A 30 -5.48 8.92 1.77
C ALA A 30 -4.45 9.39 2.79
N ASP A 31 -4.61 8.91 4.03
CA ASP A 31 -3.70 9.17 5.13
C ASP A 31 -2.83 7.92 5.36
N CYS A 32 -1.62 8.10 5.87
CA CYS A 32 -0.71 7.00 6.14
C CYS A 32 -1.27 6.14 7.27
N GLY A 33 -1.50 4.84 7.04
CA GLY A 33 -1.98 3.91 8.05
C GLY A 33 -1.00 3.66 9.20
N ILE A 34 0.26 4.11 9.09
CA ILE A 34 1.29 3.96 10.13
C ILE A 34 1.41 5.18 11.03
N CYS A 35 1.45 6.39 10.46
CA CYS A 35 1.72 7.62 11.22
C CYS A 35 0.66 8.72 11.04
N GLY A 36 -0.40 8.47 10.28
CA GLY A 36 -1.50 9.43 10.03
C GLY A 36 -1.15 10.59 9.10
N THR A 37 0.11 10.75 8.67
CA THR A 37 0.52 11.80 7.74
C THR A 37 -0.22 11.66 6.39
N PRO A 38 -0.76 12.74 5.81
CA PRO A 38 -1.41 12.69 4.50
C PRO A 38 -0.46 12.15 3.42
N LEU A 39 -0.90 11.15 2.66
CA LEU A 39 -0.15 10.57 1.54
C LEU A 39 -0.55 11.21 0.21
N ALA A 40 -1.85 11.41 0.01
CA ALA A 40 -2.41 12.01 -1.20
C ALA A 40 -3.78 12.63 -0.93
N ALA A 41 -4.10 13.70 -1.66
CA ALA A 41 -5.45 14.24 -1.77
C ALA A 41 -5.75 14.50 -3.24
N TRP A 42 -7.01 14.34 -3.66
CA TRP A 42 -7.40 14.51 -5.05
C TRP A 42 -8.83 15.03 -5.17
N SER A 43 -9.04 15.91 -6.13
CA SER A 43 -10.33 16.51 -6.47
C SER A 43 -11.03 15.77 -7.61
N GLU A 44 -10.31 15.11 -8.52
CA GLU A 44 -10.96 14.36 -9.59
C GLU A 44 -11.65 13.10 -9.05
N PRO A 45 -12.88 12.75 -9.50
CA PRO A 45 -13.61 11.58 -9.01
C PRO A 45 -13.02 10.25 -9.52
N LYS A 46 -11.80 9.93 -9.08
CA LYS A 46 -11.06 8.73 -9.46
C LYS A 46 -11.08 7.71 -8.34
N LEU A 47 -11.33 6.45 -8.70
CA LEU A 47 -11.24 5.35 -7.76
C LEU A 47 -9.78 4.93 -7.57
N ARG A 48 -9.28 5.05 -6.34
CA ARG A 48 -7.91 4.71 -5.95
C ARG A 48 -7.91 3.76 -4.76
N ALA A 49 -7.03 2.77 -4.79
CA ALA A 49 -6.74 1.91 -3.66
C ALA A 49 -5.27 2.04 -3.26
N PHE A 50 -5.01 2.11 -1.95
CA PHE A 50 -3.68 2.24 -1.37
C PHE A 50 -3.36 0.98 -0.58
N ARG A 51 -2.28 0.30 -0.94
CA ARG A 51 -1.79 -0.91 -0.27
C ARG A 51 -0.45 -0.63 0.39
N LEU A 52 -0.37 -0.75 1.71
CA LEU A 52 0.90 -0.75 2.43
C LEU A 52 1.74 -1.96 2.02
N VAL A 53 2.99 -1.73 1.62
CA VAL A 53 3.93 -2.76 1.21
C VAL A 53 4.92 -3.02 2.34
N VAL A 54 4.95 -4.26 2.83
CA VAL A 54 5.97 -4.72 3.77
C VAL A 54 7.15 -5.30 2.97
N PRO A 55 8.38 -4.78 3.15
CA PRO A 55 9.57 -5.31 2.51
C PRO A 55 9.72 -6.82 2.79
N PRO A 56 10.12 -7.65 1.81
CA PRO A 56 10.28 -9.09 2.00
C PRO A 56 11.14 -9.49 3.20
N GLU A 57 12.18 -8.71 3.51
CA GLU A 57 13.07 -8.85 4.65
C GLU A 57 12.38 -8.68 6.02
N HIS A 58 11.21 -8.04 6.06
CA HIS A 58 10.38 -7.86 7.24
C HIS A 58 9.12 -8.72 7.23
N LYS A 59 8.93 -9.57 6.21
CA LYS A 59 7.90 -10.60 6.23
C LYS A 59 8.29 -11.68 7.22
N TYR A 60 7.30 -12.48 7.65
CA TYR A 60 7.47 -13.52 8.66
C TYR A 60 8.81 -14.25 8.53
N PRO A 61 9.56 -14.45 9.63
CA PRO A 61 10.79 -15.23 9.59
C PRO A 61 10.50 -16.58 8.95
N ARG A 62 11.42 -17.06 8.10
CA ARG A 62 11.29 -18.40 7.50
C ARG A 62 11.16 -19.41 8.64
N VAL A 63 10.00 -20.01 8.78
CA VAL A 63 9.79 -21.15 9.68
C VAL A 63 10.45 -22.36 9.01
N PRO A 64 11.46 -23.01 9.61
CA PRO A 64 12.03 -24.23 9.06
C PRO A 64 10.94 -25.29 8.89
N ALA A 65 11.02 -26.09 7.83
CA ALA A 65 10.13 -27.24 7.70
C ALA A 65 10.36 -28.21 8.88
N PRO A 66 9.31 -28.79 9.48
CA PRO A 66 9.48 -29.82 10.50
C PRO A 66 10.26 -31.00 9.93
N ALA A 67 11.09 -31.64 10.77
CA ALA A 67 11.86 -32.81 10.37
C ALA A 67 10.92 -33.93 9.88
N PRO A 68 11.33 -34.73 8.88
CA PRO A 68 10.56 -35.91 8.48
C PRO A 68 10.39 -36.85 9.68
N LEU A 69 9.19 -37.43 9.84
CA LEU A 69 8.97 -38.50 10.81
C LEU A 69 9.80 -39.72 10.36
N ALA A 70 10.67 -40.21 11.27
CA ALA A 70 11.49 -41.40 11.07
C ALA A 70 10.67 -42.69 11.23
#